data_AF-A0A916IAM5-F1
#
_entry.id   AF-A0A916IAM5-F1
#
_cell.length_a   1.000
_cell.length_b   1.000
_cell.length_c   1.000
_cell.angle_alpha   90.00
_cell.angle_beta   90.00
_cell.angle_gamma   90.00
#
_symmetry.space_group_name_H-M   'P 1'
#
loop_
_entity.id
_entity.type
_entity.pdbx_description
1 polymer ?
#
loop_
_entity_poly.entity_id
_entity_poly.type
_entity_poly.pdbx_seq_one_letter_code
_entity_poly.pdbx_strand_id
1 'polypeptide(L)'
;MLNRDPFFSLARRAAATGLVCALGAICAAASAQTQTWTKIASEGQAFSVSGTQTVRYGAGSSWLTKSVSGGGQCTNSFFSGDPIYGTAKQCQVAGSTSTPPVPAAAQVCTPPISAATTGNVAPSVGNGTPQSCTEAALRTAIASHSVVTFNCGSTPATIPITRTIDLPNDRNIVIDGGHKVTLDGRGTTRIFSLVRPNFRTSLYGMTLQRITLANGRATGTRYVSPNAGNPSCAYGWADGAGGAIYVRDARLHVIDTTFRNNAAATPGPDVGGGAIYAAASLDVTIVGSTFTGNSGSNGGAVGLLQSNGRFFNSVFASNVASGTGGNFAGGTANGCPGVGHANQGGAGGSGGAVAIDGSSDTDVTACGTRFVTNRANEFAGALFRTANVTPRRMTI
;
A
#
# COMPACT_ATOMS: atom_id res chain seq x y z
N MET A 1 -14.31 33.16 55.27
CA MET A 1 -15.13 33.54 54.09
C MET A 1 -15.18 32.31 53.19
N LEU A 2 -16.13 31.40 53.44
CA LEU A 2 -17.38 31.23 52.66
C LEU A 2 -17.06 30.81 51.21
N ASN A 3 -16.88 29.52 50.88
CA ASN A 3 -17.85 28.40 50.79
C ASN A 3 -18.67 28.43 49.47
N ARG A 4 -18.64 27.28 48.76
CA ARG A 4 -19.72 26.61 47.97
C ARG A 4 -19.48 26.38 46.47
N ASP A 5 -19.22 25.12 46.13
CA ASP A 5 -19.83 24.40 44.97
C ASP A 5 -21.36 24.25 45.20
N PRO A 6 -22.25 24.12 44.19
CA PRO A 6 -22.46 22.84 43.49
C PRO A 6 -23.02 22.83 42.03
N PHE A 7 -22.85 21.67 41.39
CA PHE A 7 -23.63 21.00 40.31
C PHE A 7 -24.96 21.61 39.77
N PHE A 8 -25.12 21.69 38.42
CA PHE A 8 -26.02 20.85 37.57
C PHE A 8 -26.17 21.37 36.10
N SER A 9 -25.94 20.47 35.14
CA SER A 9 -26.54 20.25 33.81
C SER A 9 -27.33 21.36 33.06
N LEU A 10 -26.98 21.62 31.79
CA LEU A 10 -27.92 21.45 30.65
C LEU A 10 -27.24 21.41 29.27
N ALA A 11 -27.60 20.35 28.56
CA ALA A 11 -27.26 19.95 27.20
C ALA A 11 -27.43 21.02 26.09
N ARG A 12 -26.55 20.95 25.07
CA ARG A 12 -26.98 21.08 23.67
C ARG A 12 -26.46 19.90 22.86
N ARG A 13 -27.41 19.04 22.49
CA ARG A 13 -27.27 17.92 21.56
C ARG A 13 -27.09 18.47 20.15
N ALA A 14 -26.07 18.01 19.44
CA ALA A 14 -26.17 17.84 17.99
C ALA A 14 -26.38 16.33 17.76
N ALA A 15 -27.64 15.96 17.54
CA ALA A 15 -28.00 14.62 17.12
C ALA A 15 -27.54 14.44 15.67
N ALA A 16 -26.55 13.58 15.44
CA ALA A 16 -26.47 12.85 14.18
C ALA A 16 -27.17 11.51 14.43
N THR A 17 -28.42 11.48 14.00
CA THR A 17 -29.32 10.33 13.83
C THR A 17 -28.58 9.04 13.52
N GLY A 18 -28.85 8.02 14.34
CA GLY A 18 -28.35 6.68 14.16
C GLY A 18 -28.79 6.07 12.83
N LEU A 19 -27.89 5.32 12.22
CA LEU A 19 -28.26 4.33 11.22
C LEU A 19 -28.45 3.00 11.96
N VAL A 20 -29.71 2.59 12.08
CA VAL A 20 -30.08 1.22 12.42
C VAL A 20 -29.64 0.35 11.25
N CYS A 21 -28.75 -0.61 11.50
CA CYS A 21 -28.56 -1.73 10.58
C CYS A 21 -29.07 -2.98 11.29
N ALA A 22 -30.22 -3.45 10.83
CA ALA A 22 -30.81 -4.71 11.26
C ALA A 22 -29.89 -5.89 10.89
N LEU A 23 -30.03 -6.98 11.65
CA LEU A 23 -29.40 -8.27 11.42
C LEU A 23 -29.44 -8.66 9.93
N GLY A 24 -28.26 -8.83 9.31
CA GLY A 24 -28.12 -9.57 8.05
C GLY A 24 -27.57 -8.85 6.83
N ALA A 25 -27.21 -7.56 6.89
CA ALA A 25 -26.63 -6.86 5.74
C ALA A 25 -25.09 -6.75 5.81
N ILE A 26 -24.41 -7.16 4.74
CA ILE A 26 -22.98 -6.99 4.51
C ILE A 26 -22.67 -5.49 4.51
N CYS A 27 -21.91 -5.02 5.52
CA CYS A 27 -21.44 -3.64 5.58
C CYS A 27 -20.43 -3.40 4.45
N ALA A 28 -20.76 -2.51 3.51
CA ALA A 28 -19.84 -2.10 2.46
C ALA A 28 -18.58 -1.44 3.07
N ALA A 29 -17.41 -1.84 2.58
CA ALA A 29 -16.13 -1.27 2.99
C ALA A 29 -16.11 0.25 2.72
N ALA A 30 -15.76 1.05 3.73
CA ALA A 30 -15.57 2.49 3.59
C ALA A 30 -14.47 2.77 2.55
N SER A 31 -14.80 3.54 1.51
CA SER A 31 -13.90 3.87 0.40
C SER A 31 -12.72 4.72 0.86
N ALA A 32 -11.49 4.33 0.52
CA ALA A 32 -10.30 5.17 0.68
C ALA A 32 -10.31 6.29 -0.36
N GLN A 33 -10.18 7.54 0.09
CA GLN A 33 -10.27 8.70 -0.78
C GLN A 33 -8.89 9.12 -1.27
N THR A 34 -8.65 9.02 -2.57
CA THR A 34 -7.51 9.68 -3.20
C THR A 34 -7.83 11.16 -3.29
N GLN A 35 -7.10 12.01 -2.58
CA GLN A 35 -7.28 13.46 -2.69
C GLN A 35 -6.75 13.93 -4.04
N THR A 36 -7.67 14.24 -4.94
CA THR A 36 -7.39 14.91 -6.20
C THR A 36 -7.57 16.41 -6.00
N TRP A 37 -6.73 17.23 -6.63
CA TRP A 37 -6.83 18.69 -6.50
C TRP A 37 -7.35 19.30 -7.78
N THR A 38 -8.54 19.88 -7.73
CA THR A 38 -9.20 20.49 -8.88
C THR A 38 -9.14 22.00 -8.78
N LYS A 39 -8.69 22.68 -9.84
CA LYS A 39 -8.68 24.16 -9.89
C LYS A 39 -10.10 24.71 -9.76
N ILE A 40 -10.29 25.65 -8.85
CA ILE A 40 -11.57 26.34 -8.61
C ILE A 40 -11.52 27.84 -8.87
N ALA A 41 -10.33 28.47 -8.81
CA ALA A 41 -10.16 29.89 -9.10
C ALA A 41 -8.70 30.21 -9.46
N SER A 42 -8.50 31.26 -10.26
CA SER A 42 -7.19 31.91 -10.43
C SER A 42 -6.96 32.95 -9.32
N GLU A 43 -5.72 33.34 -9.09
CA GLU A 43 -5.37 34.41 -8.13
C GLU A 43 -6.21 35.67 -8.35
N GLY A 44 -6.73 36.24 -7.25
CA GLY A 44 -7.59 37.42 -7.25
C GLY A 44 -9.08 37.15 -7.49
N GLN A 45 -9.48 35.91 -7.82
CA GLN A 45 -10.89 35.55 -8.04
C GLN A 45 -11.56 34.98 -6.78
N ALA A 46 -12.87 35.18 -6.67
CA ALA A 46 -13.69 34.51 -5.68
C ALA A 46 -13.88 33.02 -6.05
N PHE A 47 -14.10 32.18 -5.06
CA PHE A 47 -14.46 30.77 -5.26
C PHE A 47 -15.57 30.35 -4.29
N SER A 48 -16.27 29.27 -4.66
CA SER A 48 -17.24 28.60 -3.79
C SER A 48 -16.89 27.12 -3.67
N VAL A 49 -17.29 26.51 -2.54
CA VAL A 49 -17.15 25.08 -2.25
C VAL A 49 -18.45 24.58 -1.62
N SER A 50 -18.85 23.36 -1.95
CA SER A 50 -19.99 22.70 -1.30
C SER A 50 -19.59 22.19 0.10
N GLY A 51 -20.33 22.58 1.14
CA GLY A 51 -20.02 22.19 2.52
C GLY A 51 -18.67 22.72 2.99
N THR A 52 -18.03 21.99 3.91
CA THR A 52 -16.67 22.28 4.40
C THR A 52 -15.66 21.42 3.65
N GLN A 53 -14.76 22.04 2.89
CA GLN A 53 -13.75 21.36 2.09
C GLN A 53 -12.35 21.96 2.32
N THR A 54 -11.33 21.15 2.09
CA THR A 54 -9.94 21.64 2.08
C THR A 54 -9.64 22.29 0.75
N VAL A 55 -9.22 23.56 0.80
CA VAL A 55 -8.76 24.33 -0.36
C VAL A 55 -7.29 24.63 -0.19
N ARG A 56 -6.52 24.63 -1.29
CA ARG A 56 -5.13 25.05 -1.32
C ARG A 56 -4.91 26.19 -2.31
N TYR A 57 -3.97 27.08 -2.00
CA TYR A 57 -3.58 28.24 -2.80
C TYR A 57 -2.09 28.22 -3.08
N GLY A 58 -1.68 28.38 -4.33
CA GLY A 58 -0.27 28.32 -4.72
C GLY A 58 -0.03 27.96 -6.18
N ALA A 59 1.21 27.58 -6.48
CA ALA A 59 1.66 27.17 -7.81
C ALA A 59 2.85 26.20 -7.69
N GLY A 60 3.02 25.32 -8.69
CA GLY A 60 4.11 24.34 -8.70
C GLY A 60 4.09 23.44 -7.46
N SER A 61 5.16 23.47 -6.68
CA SER A 61 5.32 22.71 -5.43
C SER A 61 4.96 23.49 -4.16
N SER A 62 4.64 24.78 -4.24
CA SER A 62 4.43 25.64 -3.07
C SER A 62 2.95 25.96 -2.87
N TRP A 63 2.36 25.51 -1.76
CA TRP A 63 0.93 25.61 -1.48
C TRP A 63 0.63 25.92 -0.01
N LEU A 64 -0.31 26.83 0.24
CA LEU A 64 -0.94 27.05 1.55
C LEU A 64 -2.32 26.38 1.56
N THR A 65 -2.67 25.67 2.63
CA THR A 65 -3.93 24.94 2.76
C THR A 65 -4.84 25.56 3.81
N LYS A 66 -6.16 25.52 3.59
CA LYS A 66 -7.17 26.03 4.52
C LYS A 66 -8.45 25.22 4.42
N SER A 67 -9.12 24.98 5.55
CA SER A 67 -10.48 24.44 5.58
C SER A 67 -11.47 25.58 5.35
N VAL A 68 -12.35 25.44 4.35
CA VAL A 68 -13.27 26.50 3.91
C VAL A 68 -14.69 25.96 3.83
N SER A 69 -15.65 26.72 4.36
CA SER A 69 -17.07 26.44 4.25
C SER A 69 -17.76 27.47 3.35
N GLY A 70 -18.46 27.02 2.30
CA GLY A 70 -19.22 27.87 1.39
C GLY A 70 -18.39 28.59 0.33
N GLY A 71 -17.39 29.39 0.70
CA GLY A 71 -16.56 30.11 -0.27
C GLY A 71 -15.50 31.03 0.32
N GLY A 72 -14.73 31.68 -0.55
CA GLY A 72 -13.62 32.53 -0.16
C GLY A 72 -13.00 33.30 -1.33
N GLN A 73 -11.90 34.00 -1.05
CA GLN A 73 -11.12 34.74 -2.05
C GLN A 73 -9.80 34.03 -2.31
N CYS A 74 -9.42 33.91 -3.57
CA CYS A 74 -8.16 33.28 -3.96
C CYS A 74 -6.98 34.25 -3.88
N THR A 75 -6.63 34.67 -2.66
CA THR A 75 -5.66 35.75 -2.41
C THR A 75 -4.68 35.41 -1.28
N ASN A 76 -3.52 36.08 -1.28
CA ASN A 76 -2.53 36.00 -0.20
C ASN A 76 -3.15 36.28 1.18
N SER A 77 -4.05 37.27 1.28
CA SER A 77 -4.70 37.65 2.52
C SER A 77 -5.62 36.56 3.08
N PHE A 78 -6.35 35.86 2.21
CA PHE A 78 -7.27 34.80 2.65
C PHE A 78 -6.54 33.56 3.16
N PHE A 79 -5.36 33.25 2.60
CA PHE A 79 -4.54 32.09 2.95
C PHE A 79 -3.38 32.41 3.89
N SER A 80 -3.36 33.62 4.47
CA SER A 80 -2.35 34.09 5.45
C SER A 80 -0.92 34.15 4.92
N GLY A 81 -0.71 34.28 3.59
CA GLY A 81 0.61 34.45 3.01
C GLY A 81 0.67 34.24 1.49
N ASP A 82 1.82 34.56 0.91
CA ASP A 82 2.18 34.20 -0.46
C ASP A 82 3.10 32.97 -0.43
N PRO A 83 2.66 31.79 -0.93
CA PRO A 83 3.51 30.60 -0.98
C PRO A 83 4.67 30.70 -1.98
N ILE A 84 4.58 31.58 -2.99
CA ILE A 84 5.61 31.73 -4.02
C ILE A 84 5.55 33.13 -4.66
N TYR A 85 6.37 34.03 -4.12
CA TYR A 85 6.46 35.42 -4.56
C TYR A 85 6.81 35.54 -6.04
N GLY A 86 6.19 36.50 -6.73
CA GLY A 86 6.45 36.79 -8.15
C GLY A 86 5.86 35.78 -9.13
N THR A 87 5.16 34.74 -8.66
CA THR A 87 4.50 33.75 -9.52
C THR A 87 2.98 33.83 -9.36
N ALA A 88 2.26 33.73 -10.48
CA ALA A 88 0.80 33.70 -10.50
C ALA A 88 0.28 32.39 -9.89
N LYS A 89 -0.68 32.51 -8.97
CA LYS A 89 -1.19 31.38 -8.16
C LYS A 89 -2.61 31.00 -8.56
N GLN A 90 -3.08 29.89 -8.00
CA GLN A 90 -4.43 29.41 -8.18
C GLN A 90 -4.93 28.71 -6.92
N CYS A 91 -6.25 28.62 -6.79
CA CYS A 91 -6.91 27.86 -5.76
C CYS A 91 -7.39 26.52 -6.30
N GLN A 92 -7.22 25.48 -5.50
CA GLN A 92 -7.69 24.13 -5.81
C GLN A 92 -8.44 23.55 -4.62
N VAL A 93 -9.53 22.84 -4.86
CA VAL A 93 -10.27 22.08 -3.84
C VAL A 93 -9.84 20.62 -3.85
N ALA A 94 -9.79 20.00 -2.67
CA ALA A 94 -9.60 18.56 -2.54
C ALA A 94 -10.90 17.84 -2.96
N GLY A 95 -10.90 17.21 -4.13
CA GLY A 95 -11.93 16.28 -4.56
C GLY A 95 -11.65 14.88 -4.02
N SER A 96 -12.68 14.24 -3.49
CA SER A 96 -12.65 12.82 -3.19
C SER A 96 -13.49 12.04 -4.18
N THR A 97 -12.82 11.33 -5.08
CA THR A 97 -13.48 10.23 -5.79
C THR A 97 -13.42 9.02 -4.88
N SER A 98 -14.59 8.58 -4.38
CA SER A 98 -14.71 7.24 -3.82
C SER A 98 -14.65 6.27 -4.99
N THR A 99 -13.52 5.58 -5.19
CA THR A 99 -13.53 4.39 -6.04
C THR A 99 -14.55 3.43 -5.43
N PRO A 100 -15.56 2.96 -6.20
CA PRO A 100 -16.53 1.99 -5.71
C PRO A 100 -15.80 0.81 -5.06
N PRO A 101 -16.31 0.25 -3.94
CA PRO A 101 -15.72 -0.94 -3.35
C PRO A 101 -15.63 -2.02 -4.43
N VAL A 102 -14.41 -2.47 -4.71
CA VAL A 102 -14.21 -3.56 -5.66
C VAL A 102 -14.83 -4.80 -5.02
N PRO A 103 -15.81 -5.46 -5.67
CA PRO A 103 -16.46 -6.63 -5.09
C PRO A 103 -15.41 -7.69 -4.76
N ALA A 104 -15.53 -8.32 -3.59
CA ALA A 104 -14.67 -9.43 -3.21
C ALA A 104 -14.75 -10.54 -4.27
N ALA A 105 -13.64 -11.26 -4.45
CA ALA A 105 -13.62 -12.40 -5.36
C ALA A 105 -14.53 -13.51 -4.82
N ALA A 106 -15.27 -14.15 -5.73
CA ALA A 106 -16.02 -15.36 -5.41
C ALA A 106 -15.06 -16.46 -4.95
N GLN A 107 -15.44 -17.21 -3.92
CA GLN A 107 -14.66 -18.34 -3.42
C GLN A 107 -14.90 -19.56 -4.31
N VAL A 108 -14.20 -19.62 -5.44
CA VAL A 108 -14.41 -20.67 -6.47
C VAL A 108 -13.41 -21.81 -6.33
N CYS A 109 -12.19 -21.52 -5.89
CA CYS A 109 -11.12 -22.51 -5.78
C CYS A 109 -10.82 -22.85 -4.33
N THR A 110 -10.49 -24.10 -4.04
CA THR A 110 -9.97 -24.51 -2.73
C THR A 110 -8.55 -23.99 -2.56
N PRO A 111 -8.27 -23.07 -1.61
CA PRO A 111 -6.93 -22.55 -1.40
C PRO A 111 -6.02 -23.58 -0.73
N PRO A 112 -4.69 -23.53 -0.95
CA PRO A 112 -3.75 -24.48 -0.34
C PRO A 112 -3.40 -24.14 1.12
N ILE A 113 -3.87 -23.00 1.63
CA ILE A 113 -3.71 -22.56 3.02
C ILE A 113 -5.00 -21.90 3.52
N SER A 114 -5.22 -21.91 4.83
CA SER A 114 -6.32 -21.24 5.51
C SER A 114 -5.81 -20.32 6.61
N ALA A 115 -6.65 -19.39 7.08
CA ALA A 115 -6.31 -18.51 8.19
C ALA A 115 -5.86 -19.33 9.41
N ALA A 116 -4.84 -18.84 10.11
CA ALA A 116 -4.40 -19.43 11.36
C ALA A 116 -5.47 -19.23 12.44
N THR A 117 -5.67 -20.24 13.29
CA THR A 117 -6.58 -20.14 14.43
C THR A 117 -5.98 -19.27 15.52
N THR A 118 -6.64 -18.14 15.82
CA THR A 118 -6.17 -17.15 16.81
C THR A 118 -7.21 -16.83 17.89
N GLY A 119 -8.41 -17.40 17.83
CA GLY A 119 -9.52 -17.06 18.73
C GLY A 119 -9.28 -17.34 20.22
N ASN A 120 -8.33 -18.23 20.52
CA ASN A 120 -7.93 -18.57 21.90
C ASN A 120 -6.70 -17.78 22.38
N VAL A 121 -6.17 -16.87 21.57
CA VAL A 121 -4.98 -16.08 21.90
C VAL A 121 -5.42 -14.73 22.43
N ALA A 122 -5.04 -14.44 23.68
CA ALA A 122 -5.32 -13.15 24.30
C ALA A 122 -4.70 -12.00 23.48
N PRO A 123 -5.42 -10.88 23.26
CA PRO A 123 -4.89 -9.71 22.57
C PRO A 123 -3.60 -9.18 23.20
N SER A 124 -2.58 -8.98 22.37
CA SER A 124 -1.28 -8.42 22.78
C SER A 124 -1.11 -6.95 22.40
N VAL A 125 -2.03 -6.39 21.60
CA VAL A 125 -2.07 -4.97 21.24
C VAL A 125 -3.36 -4.33 21.74
N GLY A 126 -3.26 -3.24 22.50
CA GLY A 126 -4.40 -2.49 23.02
C GLY A 126 -5.05 -3.11 24.27
N ASN A 127 -5.97 -2.36 24.87
CA ASN A 127 -6.62 -2.68 26.15
C ASN A 127 -8.16 -2.59 26.09
N GLY A 128 -8.75 -2.51 24.90
CA GLY A 128 -10.20 -2.35 24.69
C GLY A 128 -10.62 -0.97 24.23
N THR A 129 -9.68 -0.05 24.06
CA THR A 129 -9.95 1.31 23.57
C THR A 129 -9.22 1.59 22.24
N PRO A 130 -9.79 2.36 21.31
CA PRO A 130 -9.10 2.70 20.06
C PRO A 130 -7.74 3.37 20.28
N GLN A 131 -7.63 4.22 21.30
CA GLN A 131 -6.43 4.98 21.64
C GLN A 131 -5.28 4.10 22.13
N SER A 132 -5.59 2.93 22.71
CA SER A 132 -4.57 2.00 23.20
C SER A 132 -3.85 1.23 22.09
N CYS A 133 -4.43 1.17 20.90
CA CYS A 133 -3.82 0.53 19.75
C CYS A 133 -2.85 1.49 19.06
N THR A 134 -1.62 1.50 19.56
CA THR A 134 -0.55 2.37 19.09
C THR A 134 0.52 1.59 18.33
N GLU A 135 1.34 2.29 17.54
CA GLU A 135 2.52 1.70 16.89
C GLU A 135 3.47 1.08 17.94
N ALA A 136 3.65 1.74 19.08
CA ALA A 136 4.50 1.24 20.17
C ALA A 136 3.99 -0.09 20.71
N ALA A 137 2.69 -0.20 21.00
CA ALA A 137 2.07 -1.45 21.46
C ALA A 137 2.21 -2.57 20.42
N LEU A 138 2.02 -2.26 19.13
CA LEU A 138 2.22 -3.23 18.05
C LEU A 138 3.67 -3.74 17.98
N ARG A 139 4.66 -2.84 18.08
CA ARG A 139 6.08 -3.21 18.10
C ARG A 139 6.43 -4.11 19.28
N THR A 140 5.95 -3.76 20.47
CA THR A 140 6.15 -4.58 21.68
C THR A 140 5.53 -5.96 21.51
N ALA A 141 4.31 -6.05 20.98
CA ALA A 141 3.64 -7.33 20.74
C ALA A 141 4.41 -8.21 19.74
N ILE A 142 4.83 -7.63 18.60
CA ILE A 142 5.62 -8.34 17.57
C ILE A 142 6.94 -8.86 18.14
N ALA A 143 7.62 -8.07 18.97
CA ALA A 143 8.89 -8.46 19.57
C ALA A 143 8.75 -9.66 20.52
N SER A 144 7.62 -9.77 21.22
CA SER A 144 7.43 -10.72 22.34
C SER A 144 6.54 -11.92 22.03
N HIS A 145 5.75 -11.90 20.95
CA HIS A 145 4.79 -12.95 20.64
C HIS A 145 5.00 -13.55 19.24
N SER A 146 4.62 -14.81 19.07
CA SER A 146 4.52 -15.47 17.76
C SER A 146 3.13 -15.31 17.13
N VAL A 147 2.13 -14.91 17.92
CA VAL A 147 0.77 -14.59 17.45
C VAL A 147 0.38 -13.24 18.04
N VAL A 148 0.06 -12.29 17.16
CA VAL A 148 -0.31 -10.92 17.51
C VAL A 148 -1.77 -10.68 17.13
N THR A 149 -2.58 -10.39 18.15
CA THR A 149 -4.01 -10.06 18.03
C THR A 149 -4.29 -8.73 18.73
N PHE A 150 -5.41 -8.08 18.37
CA PHE A 150 -5.69 -6.70 18.76
C PHE A 150 -6.98 -6.58 19.59
N ASN A 151 -6.93 -5.70 20.58
CA ASN A 151 -8.07 -5.26 21.39
C ASN A 151 -8.17 -3.73 21.33
N CYS A 152 -8.62 -3.21 20.19
CA CYS A 152 -8.79 -1.77 19.96
C CYS A 152 -10.20 -1.26 20.26
N GLY A 153 -11.02 -2.06 20.94
CA GLY A 153 -12.45 -1.78 21.14
C GLY A 153 -13.34 -2.27 19.98
N SER A 154 -14.59 -1.83 19.98
CA SER A 154 -15.62 -2.32 19.06
C SER A 154 -15.53 -1.71 17.65
N THR A 155 -15.03 -0.47 17.55
CA THR A 155 -14.89 0.28 16.29
C THR A 155 -13.60 -0.08 15.55
N PRO A 156 -13.57 -0.01 14.20
CA PRO A 156 -12.33 -0.14 13.44
C PRO A 156 -11.26 0.86 13.92
N ALA A 157 -10.01 0.41 14.00
CA ALA A 157 -8.87 1.19 14.47
C ALA A 157 -7.84 1.35 13.36
N THR A 158 -7.32 2.56 13.20
CA THR A 158 -6.21 2.86 12.29
C THR A 158 -4.97 3.21 13.10
N ILE A 159 -3.93 2.41 12.95
CA ILE A 159 -2.64 2.57 13.62
C ILE A 159 -1.68 3.21 12.63
N PRO A 160 -1.26 4.47 12.84
CA PRO A 160 -0.25 5.10 12.00
C PRO A 160 1.11 4.42 12.21
N ILE A 161 1.78 4.08 11.13
CA ILE A 161 3.12 3.48 11.14
C ILE A 161 4.11 4.54 10.65
N THR A 162 4.91 5.05 11.58
CA THR A 162 5.84 6.15 11.31
C THR A 162 7.22 5.66 10.90
N ARG A 163 7.61 4.45 11.30
CA ARG A 163 8.84 3.77 10.85
C ARG A 163 8.54 2.33 10.42
N THR A 164 9.33 1.77 9.51
CA THR A 164 9.24 0.34 9.19
C THR A 164 9.33 -0.53 10.44
N ILE A 165 8.51 -1.57 10.54
CA ILE A 165 8.59 -2.58 11.56
C ILE A 165 9.33 -3.78 10.98
N ASP A 166 10.55 -4.02 11.46
CA ASP A 166 11.30 -5.22 11.15
C ASP A 166 10.72 -6.39 11.95
N LEU A 167 10.24 -7.41 11.24
CA LEU A 167 9.66 -8.61 11.80
C LEU A 167 10.77 -9.58 12.26
N PRO A 168 10.52 -10.41 13.29
CA PRO A 168 11.46 -11.41 13.73
C PRO A 168 11.78 -12.39 12.59
N ASN A 169 13.06 -12.67 12.39
CA ASN A 169 13.55 -13.56 11.33
C ASN A 169 14.07 -14.92 11.84
N ASP A 170 13.83 -15.20 13.11
CA ASP A 170 14.22 -16.40 13.85
C ASP A 170 13.04 -17.33 14.18
N ARG A 171 11.81 -16.90 13.91
CA ARG A 171 10.58 -17.66 14.17
C ARG A 171 9.47 -17.32 13.17
N ASN A 172 8.40 -18.10 13.20
CA ASN A 172 7.14 -17.75 12.53
C ASN A 172 6.37 -16.69 13.32
N ILE A 173 5.67 -15.81 12.59
CA ILE A 173 4.75 -14.85 13.20
C ILE A 173 3.39 -14.85 12.49
N VAL A 174 2.32 -14.81 13.27
CA VAL A 174 0.95 -14.56 12.80
C VAL A 174 0.56 -13.16 13.29
N ILE A 175 0.09 -12.31 12.37
CA ILE A 175 -0.48 -11.00 12.69
C ILE A 175 -1.91 -10.99 12.18
N ASP A 176 -2.85 -10.80 13.11
CA ASP A 176 -4.27 -10.96 12.84
C ASP A 176 -5.07 -9.75 13.30
N GLY A 177 -5.56 -8.96 12.34
CA GLY A 177 -6.29 -7.73 12.60
C GLY A 177 -7.77 -7.90 12.95
N GLY A 178 -8.31 -9.13 12.91
CA GLY A 178 -9.71 -9.41 13.24
C GLY A 178 -10.73 -8.59 12.44
N HIS A 179 -10.40 -8.19 11.22
CA HIS A 179 -11.16 -7.29 10.32
C HIS A 179 -11.37 -5.86 10.83
N LYS A 180 -10.70 -5.46 11.92
CA LYS A 180 -10.92 -4.15 12.55
C LYS A 180 -9.71 -3.25 12.46
N VAL A 181 -8.54 -3.78 12.11
CA VAL A 181 -7.29 -3.02 12.16
C VAL A 181 -6.83 -2.61 10.77
N THR A 182 -6.48 -1.32 10.65
CA THR A 182 -5.72 -0.77 9.53
C THR A 182 -4.35 -0.33 10.03
N LEU A 183 -3.28 -0.76 9.37
CA LEU A 183 -1.94 -0.22 9.54
C LEU A 183 -1.71 0.78 8.40
N ASP A 184 -1.46 2.04 8.74
CA ASP A 184 -1.38 3.14 7.78
C ASP A 184 0.04 3.71 7.72
N GLY A 185 0.75 3.50 6.60
CA GLY A 185 2.10 4.03 6.36
C GLY A 185 2.13 5.52 6.00
N ARG A 186 0.97 6.20 5.99
CA ARG A 186 0.79 7.65 5.80
C ARG A 186 1.36 8.22 4.49
N GLY A 187 1.60 7.36 3.51
CA GLY A 187 2.23 7.70 2.24
C GLY A 187 3.72 7.99 2.34
N THR A 188 4.38 7.62 3.46
CA THR A 188 5.79 7.92 3.73
C THR A 188 6.61 6.71 4.15
N THR A 189 5.97 5.66 4.65
CA THR A 189 6.67 4.61 5.41
C THR A 189 6.27 3.21 4.95
N ARG A 190 7.25 2.33 4.74
CA ARG A 190 7.01 0.89 4.55
C ARG A 190 6.50 0.30 5.85
N ILE A 191 5.46 -0.54 5.82
CA ILE A 191 4.86 -1.04 7.06
C ILE A 191 5.74 -2.16 7.67
N PHE A 192 5.98 -3.24 6.92
CA PHE A 192 6.74 -4.40 7.39
C PHE A 192 7.97 -4.71 6.53
N SER A 193 9.00 -5.23 7.18
CA SER A 193 10.18 -5.80 6.57
C SER A 193 10.52 -7.13 7.24
N LEU A 194 10.71 -8.20 6.46
CA LEU A 194 11.16 -9.50 6.96
C LEU A 194 12.30 -10.00 6.07
N VAL A 195 13.54 -9.81 6.53
CA VAL A 195 14.73 -10.05 5.71
C VAL A 195 15.65 -11.03 6.39
N ARG A 196 16.10 -12.01 5.61
CA ARG A 196 17.26 -12.83 5.91
C ARG A 196 18.35 -12.70 4.85
N PRO A 197 19.62 -12.97 5.22
CA PRO A 197 20.75 -12.80 4.32
C PRO A 197 20.83 -13.90 3.24
N ASN A 198 20.27 -15.08 3.49
CA ASN A 198 20.37 -16.22 2.58
C ASN A 198 19.40 -16.10 1.39
N PHE A 199 19.38 -17.12 0.54
CA PHE A 199 18.61 -17.17 -0.69
C PHE A 199 17.81 -18.47 -0.76
N ARG A 200 16.48 -18.39 -0.70
CA ARG A 200 15.57 -19.54 -0.85
C ARG A 200 15.87 -20.71 0.11
N THR A 201 16.23 -20.42 1.35
CA THR A 201 16.57 -21.44 2.35
C THR A 201 15.52 -21.58 3.44
N SER A 202 14.85 -20.49 3.81
CA SER A 202 14.16 -20.49 5.09
C SER A 202 12.72 -20.96 5.05
N LEU A 203 12.37 -21.73 6.07
CA LEU A 203 11.02 -22.23 6.32
C LEU A 203 10.21 -21.32 7.25
N TYR A 204 10.84 -20.34 7.93
CA TYR A 204 10.07 -19.38 8.73
C TYR A 204 9.47 -18.29 7.86
N GLY A 205 8.40 -17.67 8.34
CA GLY A 205 7.71 -16.63 7.62
C GLY A 205 6.68 -15.88 8.44
N MET A 206 5.90 -15.06 7.74
CA MET A 206 4.77 -14.37 8.31
C MET A 206 3.46 -14.88 7.71
N THR A 207 2.46 -15.06 8.58
CA THR A 207 1.04 -15.11 8.19
C THR A 207 0.41 -13.78 8.55
N LEU A 208 -0.10 -13.07 7.56
CA LEU A 208 -0.86 -11.84 7.72
C LEU A 208 -2.31 -12.12 7.40
N GLN A 209 -3.22 -11.79 8.33
CA GLN A 209 -4.62 -12.08 8.11
C GLN A 209 -5.58 -11.03 8.66
N ARG A 210 -6.75 -10.91 7.98
CA ARG A 210 -7.91 -10.14 8.45
C ARG A 210 -7.54 -8.72 8.85
N ILE A 211 -6.71 -8.07 8.05
CA ILE A 211 -6.12 -6.76 8.35
C ILE A 211 -6.02 -5.92 7.09
N THR A 212 -5.98 -4.60 7.23
CA THR A 212 -5.74 -3.68 6.12
C THR A 212 -4.35 -3.05 6.24
N LEU A 213 -3.56 -3.09 5.17
CA LEU A 213 -2.30 -2.35 5.03
C LEU A 213 -2.49 -1.25 3.98
N ALA A 214 -2.34 -0.01 4.43
CA ALA A 214 -2.74 1.16 3.67
C ALA A 214 -1.63 2.19 3.57
N ASN A 215 -1.57 2.87 2.42
CA ASN A 215 -0.69 4.02 2.18
C ASN A 215 0.77 3.74 2.60
N GLY A 216 1.22 2.48 2.54
CA GLY A 216 2.61 2.12 2.76
C GLY A 216 3.46 2.68 1.63
N ARG A 217 4.62 3.27 1.96
CA ARG A 217 5.54 3.78 0.95
C ARG A 217 6.98 3.37 1.21
N ALA A 218 7.59 2.73 0.23
CA ALA A 218 9.01 2.49 0.20
C ALA A 218 9.71 3.60 -0.58
N THR A 219 10.60 4.33 0.08
CA THR A 219 11.51 5.28 -0.57
C THR A 219 12.81 4.55 -0.89
N GLY A 220 13.24 4.58 -2.15
CA GLY A 220 14.58 4.12 -2.52
C GLY A 220 15.64 5.06 -1.95
N THR A 221 16.86 4.55 -1.80
CA THR A 221 18.03 5.29 -1.33
C THR A 221 19.16 5.30 -2.35
N ARG A 222 19.12 4.41 -3.35
CA ARG A 222 20.14 4.26 -4.38
C ARG A 222 19.55 4.50 -5.76
N TYR A 223 19.68 5.73 -6.27
CA TYR A 223 19.20 6.14 -7.59
C TYR A 223 20.33 6.17 -8.62
N VAL A 224 20.04 5.67 -9.82
CA VAL A 224 20.93 5.72 -10.99
C VAL A 224 20.25 6.56 -12.07
N SER A 225 20.92 7.62 -12.52
CA SER A 225 20.39 8.49 -13.57
C SER A 225 20.41 7.80 -14.95
N PRO A 226 19.48 8.15 -15.86
CA PRO A 226 19.52 7.70 -17.25
C PRO A 226 20.86 8.02 -17.92
N ASN A 227 21.39 7.08 -18.70
CA ASN A 227 22.62 7.27 -19.46
C ASN A 227 22.30 7.93 -20.82
N ALA A 228 22.77 9.16 -21.03
CA ALA A 228 22.55 9.88 -22.28
C ALA A 228 23.28 9.26 -23.49
N GLY A 229 24.43 8.61 -23.26
CA GLY A 229 25.22 7.96 -24.31
C GLY A 229 24.70 6.57 -24.68
N ASN A 230 23.89 5.95 -23.81
CA ASN A 230 23.16 4.73 -24.13
C ASN A 230 21.82 4.70 -23.37
N PRO A 231 20.74 5.22 -23.98
CA PRO A 231 19.41 5.25 -23.37
C PRO A 231 18.80 3.86 -23.09
N SER A 232 19.38 2.80 -23.65
CA SER A 232 18.96 1.42 -23.33
C SER A 232 19.39 1.00 -21.92
N CYS A 233 20.42 1.64 -21.35
CA CYS A 233 20.91 1.28 -20.02
C CYS A 233 19.84 1.48 -18.95
N ALA A 234 19.82 0.54 -18.01
CA ALA A 234 18.90 0.62 -16.90
C ALA A 234 19.14 1.89 -16.06
N TYR A 235 18.04 2.43 -15.53
CA TYR A 235 18.05 3.62 -14.68
C TYR A 235 16.94 3.56 -13.63
N GLY A 236 16.97 4.50 -12.68
CA GLY A 236 16.01 4.58 -11.60
C GLY A 236 16.55 4.06 -10.28
N TRP A 237 15.66 3.69 -9.39
CA TRP A 237 15.98 3.16 -8.07
C TRP A 237 16.47 1.71 -8.16
N ALA A 238 17.46 1.39 -7.34
CA ALA A 238 18.00 0.05 -7.15
C ALA A 238 17.47 -0.64 -5.89
N ASP A 239 16.61 0.05 -5.14
CA ASP A 239 16.00 -0.35 -3.89
C ASP A 239 14.65 0.36 -3.72
N GLY A 240 13.99 0.18 -2.58
CA GLY A 240 12.67 0.78 -2.36
C GLY A 240 11.50 -0.02 -2.94
N ALA A 241 11.66 -1.34 -3.12
CA ALA A 241 10.56 -2.24 -3.45
C ALA A 241 9.67 -2.54 -2.23
N GLY A 242 8.42 -2.97 -2.44
CA GLY A 242 7.54 -3.41 -1.35
C GLY A 242 7.04 -2.25 -0.51
N GLY A 243 6.04 -1.50 -0.98
CA GLY A 243 5.56 -0.31 -0.29
C GLY A 243 4.87 -0.59 1.05
N ALA A 244 4.11 -1.69 1.16
CA ALA A 244 3.60 -2.14 2.45
C ALA A 244 4.51 -3.20 3.09
N ILE A 245 4.94 -4.20 2.33
CA ILE A 245 5.73 -5.33 2.83
C ILE A 245 6.91 -5.58 1.90
N TYR A 246 8.10 -5.68 2.49
CA TYR A 246 9.28 -6.27 1.85
C TYR A 246 9.67 -7.56 2.56
N VAL A 247 9.75 -8.67 1.82
CA VAL A 247 10.19 -9.98 2.33
C VAL A 247 11.39 -10.46 1.53
N ARG A 248 12.41 -10.99 2.21
CA ARG A 248 13.53 -11.70 1.57
C ARG A 248 13.88 -12.97 2.32
N ASP A 249 13.94 -14.08 1.60
CA ASP A 249 14.25 -15.40 2.15
C ASP A 249 13.36 -15.77 3.36
N ALA A 250 12.05 -15.57 3.19
CA ALA A 250 11.05 -16.00 4.16
C ALA A 250 9.76 -16.36 3.46
N ARG A 251 8.93 -17.18 4.12
CA ARG A 251 7.60 -17.50 3.61
C ARG A 251 6.63 -16.34 3.89
N LEU A 252 5.72 -16.10 2.96
CA LEU A 252 4.68 -15.08 3.10
C LEU A 252 3.31 -15.68 2.79
N HIS A 253 2.46 -15.72 3.81
CA HIS A 253 1.06 -16.13 3.69
C HIS A 253 0.16 -14.94 3.99
N VAL A 254 -0.70 -14.60 3.04
CA VAL A 254 -1.60 -13.44 3.11
C VAL A 254 -3.02 -13.93 2.93
N ILE A 255 -3.85 -13.72 3.93
CA ILE A 255 -5.17 -14.35 3.98
C ILE A 255 -6.20 -13.30 4.37
N ASP A 256 -7.19 -13.08 3.51
CA ASP A 256 -8.29 -12.16 3.80
C ASP A 256 -7.80 -10.77 4.24
N THR A 257 -6.85 -10.24 3.48
CA THR A 257 -6.14 -8.99 3.79
C THR A 257 -6.38 -7.98 2.68
N THR A 258 -6.49 -6.71 3.05
CA THR A 258 -6.64 -5.60 2.10
C THR A 258 -5.35 -4.80 2.00
N PHE A 259 -4.83 -4.61 0.80
CA PHE A 259 -3.72 -3.72 0.49
C PHE A 259 -4.20 -2.57 -0.38
N ARG A 260 -4.17 -1.34 0.16
CA ARG A 260 -4.65 -0.17 -0.58
C ARG A 260 -3.64 0.96 -0.66
N ASN A 261 -3.50 1.54 -1.84
CA ASN A 261 -2.71 2.76 -2.09
C ASN A 261 -1.26 2.67 -1.61
N ASN A 262 -0.67 1.48 -1.65
CA ASN A 262 0.72 1.29 -1.27
C ASN A 262 1.62 1.54 -2.49
N ALA A 263 2.77 2.17 -2.27
CA ALA A 263 3.67 2.60 -3.32
C ALA A 263 5.11 2.13 -3.08
N ALA A 264 5.68 1.44 -4.06
CA ALA A 264 7.12 1.22 -4.16
C ALA A 264 7.78 2.43 -4.85
N ALA A 265 9.10 2.50 -4.76
CA ALA A 265 9.87 3.49 -5.51
C ALA A 265 9.71 3.26 -7.03
N THR A 266 9.81 4.35 -7.80
CA THR A 266 9.71 4.33 -9.26
C THR A 266 10.52 5.49 -9.86
N PRO A 267 11.07 5.33 -11.07
CA PRO A 267 11.21 4.08 -11.84
C PRO A 267 12.37 3.21 -11.31
N GLY A 268 12.60 2.05 -11.92
CA GLY A 268 13.70 1.12 -11.59
C GLY A 268 13.45 -0.28 -12.14
N PRO A 269 14.48 -1.00 -12.63
CA PRO A 269 14.29 -2.31 -13.27
C PRO A 269 13.82 -3.36 -12.27
N ASP A 270 14.52 -3.56 -11.15
CA ASP A 270 14.19 -4.61 -10.17
C ASP A 270 13.45 -4.06 -8.95
N VAL A 271 12.75 -2.94 -9.15
CA VAL A 271 11.93 -2.30 -8.12
C VAL A 271 10.46 -2.47 -8.48
N GLY A 272 9.64 -2.80 -7.49
CA GLY A 272 8.24 -3.06 -7.74
C GLY A 272 7.48 -3.47 -6.49
N GLY A 273 6.31 -4.05 -6.68
CA GLY A 273 5.49 -4.54 -5.57
C GLY A 273 4.99 -3.39 -4.73
N GLY A 274 4.12 -2.56 -5.29
CA GLY A 274 3.59 -1.39 -4.56
C GLY A 274 3.03 -1.76 -3.19
N ALA A 275 2.35 -2.89 -3.09
CA ALA A 275 1.98 -3.50 -1.83
C ALA A 275 3.08 -4.45 -1.30
N ILE A 276 3.35 -5.53 -2.02
CA ILE A 276 4.21 -6.61 -1.54
C ILE A 276 5.36 -6.79 -2.52
N TYR A 277 6.57 -6.84 -1.99
CA TYR A 277 7.71 -7.35 -2.73
C TYR A 277 8.35 -8.52 -1.98
N ALA A 278 8.45 -9.67 -2.65
CA ALA A 278 9.08 -10.86 -2.09
C ALA A 278 10.26 -11.29 -2.96
N ALA A 279 11.43 -11.37 -2.34
CA ALA A 279 12.68 -11.77 -2.96
C ALA A 279 13.14 -13.12 -2.42
N ALA A 280 13.65 -14.00 -3.29
CA ALA A 280 14.27 -15.27 -2.91
C ALA A 280 13.46 -16.09 -1.89
N SER A 281 12.13 -16.08 -1.99
CA SER A 281 11.20 -16.66 -1.03
C SER A 281 10.67 -18.01 -1.51
N LEU A 282 10.71 -19.01 -0.64
CA LEU A 282 10.29 -20.38 -0.99
C LEU A 282 8.78 -20.48 -1.25
N ASP A 283 7.98 -19.66 -0.59
CA ASP A 283 6.53 -19.70 -0.69
C ASP A 283 5.92 -18.31 -0.48
N VAL A 284 5.17 -17.85 -1.48
CA VAL A 284 4.31 -16.67 -1.39
C VAL A 284 2.91 -17.08 -1.82
N THR A 285 1.99 -17.10 -0.87
CA THR A 285 0.60 -17.51 -1.11
C THR A 285 -0.37 -16.47 -0.59
N ILE A 286 -1.29 -16.08 -1.47
CA ILE A 286 -2.27 -15.02 -1.22
C ILE A 286 -3.67 -15.58 -1.47
N VAL A 287 -4.53 -15.48 -0.46
CA VAL A 287 -5.87 -16.08 -0.44
C VAL A 287 -6.90 -15.04 -0.02
N GLY A 288 -8.04 -14.97 -0.72
CA GLY A 288 -9.17 -14.15 -0.29
C GLY A 288 -8.88 -12.65 -0.16
N SER A 289 -7.80 -12.16 -0.78
CA SER A 289 -7.24 -10.84 -0.47
C SER A 289 -7.50 -9.83 -1.57
N THR A 290 -7.50 -8.55 -1.23
CA THR A 290 -7.80 -7.45 -2.16
C THR A 290 -6.61 -6.48 -2.26
N PHE A 291 -6.19 -6.16 -3.48
CA PHE A 291 -5.13 -5.21 -3.79
C PHE A 291 -5.68 -4.10 -4.67
N THR A 292 -5.75 -2.88 -4.13
CA THR A 292 -6.39 -1.76 -4.82
C THR A 292 -5.49 -0.53 -4.88
N GLY A 293 -5.33 0.05 -6.07
CA GLY A 293 -4.65 1.34 -6.20
C GLY A 293 -3.17 1.33 -5.82
N ASN A 294 -2.52 0.16 -5.79
CA ASN A 294 -1.10 0.08 -5.46
C ASN A 294 -0.25 0.41 -6.70
N SER A 295 0.93 0.98 -6.48
CA SER A 295 1.82 1.41 -7.57
C SER A 295 3.27 1.01 -7.34
N GLY A 296 3.97 0.62 -8.40
CA GLY A 296 5.41 0.38 -8.37
C GLY A 296 6.01 0.53 -9.76
N SER A 297 7.33 0.47 -9.88
CA SER A 297 7.97 0.45 -11.21
C SER A 297 7.57 -0.80 -11.99
N ASN A 298 7.58 -1.96 -11.32
CA ASN A 298 7.02 -3.24 -11.79
C ASN A 298 6.02 -3.77 -10.76
N GLY A 299 5.12 -4.66 -11.15
CA GLY A 299 4.24 -5.36 -10.21
C GLY A 299 3.47 -4.38 -9.34
N GLY A 300 2.55 -3.60 -9.93
CA GLY A 300 1.93 -2.47 -9.23
C GLY A 300 1.38 -2.83 -7.85
N ALA A 301 0.84 -4.04 -7.68
CA ALA A 301 0.55 -4.61 -6.37
C ALA A 301 1.68 -5.51 -5.83
N VAL A 302 2.03 -6.56 -6.57
CA VAL A 302 2.93 -7.62 -6.10
C VAL A 302 4.11 -7.77 -7.05
N GLY A 303 5.32 -7.66 -6.51
CA GLY A 303 6.57 -7.97 -7.21
C GLY A 303 7.21 -9.20 -6.59
N LEU A 304 7.57 -10.17 -7.42
CA LEU A 304 8.21 -11.42 -7.00
C LEU A 304 9.53 -11.57 -7.74
N LEU A 305 10.64 -11.49 -7.01
CA LEU A 305 11.97 -11.68 -7.57
C LEU A 305 12.55 -12.99 -7.05
N GLN A 306 12.97 -13.87 -7.95
CA GLN A 306 13.45 -15.21 -7.62
C GLN A 306 12.49 -15.93 -6.67
N SER A 307 11.19 -15.73 -6.87
CA SER A 307 10.08 -16.28 -6.09
C SER A 307 8.88 -16.49 -7.01
N ASN A 308 8.03 -17.47 -6.70
CA ASN A 308 6.76 -17.68 -7.39
C ASN A 308 5.58 -17.33 -6.47
N GLY A 309 4.41 -17.13 -7.08
CA GLY A 309 3.19 -16.72 -6.40
C GLY A 309 2.02 -17.67 -6.65
N ARG A 310 1.23 -17.88 -5.59
CA ARG A 310 -0.03 -18.62 -5.62
C ARG A 310 -1.16 -17.71 -5.15
N PHE A 311 -2.13 -17.43 -6.02
CA PHE A 311 -3.19 -16.44 -5.82
C PHE A 311 -4.56 -17.11 -5.92
N PHE A 312 -5.25 -17.22 -4.80
CA PHE A 312 -6.55 -17.89 -4.72
C PHE A 312 -7.64 -16.92 -4.30
N ASN A 313 -8.76 -16.92 -5.04
CA ASN A 313 -9.97 -16.17 -4.72
C ASN A 313 -9.68 -14.72 -4.31
N SER A 314 -8.76 -14.05 -5.01
CA SER A 314 -8.28 -12.71 -4.67
C SER A 314 -8.64 -11.70 -5.75
N VAL A 315 -8.57 -10.41 -5.43
CA VAL A 315 -8.84 -9.34 -6.39
C VAL A 315 -7.68 -8.37 -6.47
N PHE A 316 -7.23 -8.10 -7.68
CA PHE A 316 -6.27 -7.05 -7.98
C PHE A 316 -6.96 -6.04 -8.86
N ALA A 317 -7.15 -4.82 -8.35
CA ALA A 317 -7.87 -3.78 -9.06
C ALA A 317 -7.14 -2.43 -9.09
N SER A 318 -7.10 -1.81 -10.27
CA SER A 318 -6.53 -0.47 -10.47
C SER A 318 -5.10 -0.32 -9.96
N ASN A 319 -4.29 -1.38 -10.01
CA ASN A 319 -2.87 -1.33 -9.68
C ASN A 319 -2.06 -0.91 -10.92
N VAL A 320 -0.96 -0.19 -10.70
CA VAL A 320 -0.19 0.44 -11.78
C VAL A 320 1.29 0.11 -11.69
N ALA A 321 1.84 -0.45 -12.78
CA ALA A 321 3.28 -0.52 -13.03
C ALA A 321 3.70 0.67 -13.90
N SER A 322 4.41 1.64 -13.32
CA SER A 322 4.72 2.94 -13.93
C SER A 322 6.12 3.05 -14.53
N GLY A 323 6.97 2.05 -14.39
CA GLY A 323 8.28 2.02 -15.07
C GLY A 323 8.14 2.00 -16.59
N THR A 324 9.25 2.11 -17.32
CA THR A 324 9.28 2.11 -18.79
C THR A 324 10.55 1.45 -19.31
N GLY A 325 10.53 0.99 -20.56
CA GLY A 325 11.63 0.31 -21.25
C GLY A 325 11.76 -1.18 -20.94
N GLY A 326 10.88 -1.74 -20.10
CA GLY A 326 10.94 -3.12 -19.65
C GLY A 326 12.17 -3.39 -18.79
N ASN A 327 12.39 -4.67 -18.49
CA ASN A 327 13.63 -5.15 -17.89
C ASN A 327 14.25 -6.15 -18.86
N PHE A 328 15.49 -5.93 -19.27
CA PHE A 328 16.19 -6.87 -20.16
C PHE A 328 17.69 -6.91 -19.88
N ALA A 329 18.34 -7.98 -20.33
CA ALA A 329 19.78 -8.15 -20.21
C ALA A 329 20.40 -8.46 -21.59
N GLY A 330 21.59 -7.91 -21.82
CA GLY A 330 22.33 -8.11 -23.06
C GLY A 330 21.90 -7.20 -24.21
N GLY A 331 22.34 -7.51 -25.43
CA GLY A 331 22.01 -6.73 -26.63
C GLY A 331 22.47 -5.28 -26.52
N THR A 332 21.55 -4.33 -26.68
CA THR A 332 21.83 -2.88 -26.54
C THR A 332 22.21 -2.47 -25.11
N ALA A 333 21.95 -3.33 -24.11
CA ALA A 333 22.42 -3.12 -22.75
C ALA A 333 23.86 -3.61 -22.51
N ASN A 334 24.53 -4.25 -23.50
CA ASN A 334 25.92 -4.66 -23.35
C ASN A 334 26.82 -3.46 -23.02
N GLY A 335 27.62 -3.57 -21.96
CA GLY A 335 28.47 -2.49 -21.45
C GLY A 335 27.75 -1.50 -20.53
N CYS A 336 26.44 -1.64 -20.31
CA CYS A 336 25.75 -0.85 -19.30
C CYS A 336 26.21 -1.25 -17.89
N PRO A 337 26.46 -0.28 -16.99
CA PRO A 337 26.81 -0.58 -15.60
C PRO A 337 25.65 -1.26 -14.86
N GLY A 338 24.42 -0.97 -15.30
CA GLY A 338 23.18 -1.48 -14.72
C GLY A 338 22.82 -0.86 -13.36
N VAL A 339 21.66 -1.24 -12.83
CA VAL A 339 21.14 -0.75 -11.54
C VAL A 339 21.27 -1.84 -10.46
N GLY A 340 20.91 -3.08 -10.82
CA GLY A 340 21.10 -4.27 -10.00
C GLY A 340 22.32 -5.10 -10.41
N HIS A 341 22.53 -5.27 -11.72
CA HIS A 341 23.65 -6.03 -12.29
C HIS A 341 24.12 -5.46 -13.63
N ALA A 342 25.35 -5.77 -14.03
CA ALA A 342 25.90 -5.32 -15.31
C ALA A 342 25.08 -5.84 -16.51
N ASN A 343 25.18 -5.12 -17.63
CA ASN A 343 24.46 -5.41 -18.87
C ASN A 343 22.93 -5.41 -18.76
N GLN A 344 22.39 -4.63 -17.82
CA GLN A 344 20.94 -4.48 -17.60
C GLN A 344 20.41 -3.22 -18.29
N GLY A 345 19.25 -3.38 -18.93
CA GLY A 345 18.53 -2.33 -19.63
C GLY A 345 17.12 -2.07 -19.10
N GLY A 346 16.62 -0.87 -19.39
CA GLY A 346 15.26 -0.43 -19.06
C GLY A 346 15.02 -0.13 -17.57
N ALA A 347 13.81 0.33 -17.25
CA ALA A 347 13.46 0.83 -15.93
C ALA A 347 12.06 0.40 -15.48
N GLY A 348 11.65 -0.81 -15.85
CA GLY A 348 10.42 -1.44 -15.40
C GLY A 348 9.24 -1.28 -16.36
N GLY A 349 8.04 -1.17 -15.80
CA GLY A 349 6.78 -1.11 -16.55
C GLY A 349 6.14 -2.48 -16.78
N SER A 350 6.58 -3.49 -16.03
CA SER A 350 6.12 -4.86 -16.16
C SER A 350 5.05 -5.19 -15.13
N GLY A 351 3.93 -5.80 -15.53
CA GLY A 351 2.95 -6.39 -14.62
C GLY A 351 2.16 -5.37 -13.78
N GLY A 352 1.03 -4.89 -14.29
CA GLY A 352 0.25 -3.85 -13.61
C GLY A 352 -0.27 -4.28 -12.23
N ALA A 353 -0.69 -5.54 -12.08
CA ALA A 353 -0.95 -6.12 -10.76
C ALA A 353 0.24 -6.92 -10.25
N VAL A 354 0.67 -7.94 -10.99
CA VAL A 354 1.70 -8.89 -10.55
C VAL A 354 2.84 -8.92 -11.56
N ALA A 355 4.07 -8.76 -11.08
CA ALA A 355 5.28 -9.00 -11.86
C ALA A 355 6.12 -10.09 -11.18
N ILE A 356 6.55 -11.06 -11.97
CA ILE A 356 7.36 -12.19 -11.53
C ILE A 356 8.64 -12.20 -12.35
N ASP A 357 9.77 -12.16 -11.70
CA ASP A 357 11.07 -12.21 -12.34
C ASP A 357 11.94 -13.33 -11.76
N GLY A 358 12.40 -14.23 -12.61
CA GLY A 358 13.18 -15.41 -12.23
C GLY A 358 12.34 -16.53 -11.61
N SER A 359 13.02 -17.44 -10.87
CA SER A 359 12.50 -18.64 -10.18
C SER A 359 11.50 -19.50 -10.98
N SER A 360 11.88 -20.73 -11.33
CA SER A 360 11.02 -21.67 -12.07
C SER A 360 10.89 -23.04 -11.40
N ASP A 361 11.12 -23.09 -10.09
CA ASP A 361 11.09 -24.32 -9.30
C ASP A 361 9.67 -24.70 -8.81
N THR A 362 8.72 -23.77 -8.83
CA THR A 362 7.32 -24.02 -8.50
C THR A 362 6.36 -23.43 -9.53
N ASP A 363 5.16 -23.96 -9.58
CA ASP A 363 4.10 -23.44 -10.46
C ASP A 363 3.65 -22.05 -9.99
N VAL A 364 3.20 -21.24 -10.94
CA VAL A 364 2.43 -20.02 -10.66
C VAL A 364 0.97 -20.31 -10.89
N THR A 365 0.16 -20.04 -9.86
CA THR A 365 -1.28 -20.31 -9.89
C THR A 365 -2.04 -19.04 -9.60
N ALA A 366 -2.97 -18.68 -10.48
CA ALA A 366 -4.10 -17.82 -10.16
C ALA A 366 -5.36 -18.69 -10.30
N CYS A 367 -6.20 -18.76 -9.28
CA CYS A 367 -7.43 -19.55 -9.32
C CYS A 367 -8.54 -18.78 -8.60
N GLY A 368 -9.68 -18.55 -9.27
CA GLY A 368 -10.74 -17.70 -8.72
C GLY A 368 -10.30 -16.24 -8.51
N THR A 369 -9.15 -15.85 -9.06
CA THR A 369 -8.56 -14.53 -8.87
C THR A 369 -8.97 -13.59 -10.00
N ARG A 370 -9.35 -12.35 -9.67
CA ARG A 370 -9.83 -11.34 -10.62
C ARG A 370 -8.81 -10.21 -10.77
N PHE A 371 -8.48 -9.88 -12.02
CA PHE A 371 -7.66 -8.72 -12.37
C PHE A 371 -8.53 -7.68 -13.08
N VAL A 372 -8.73 -6.51 -12.47
CA VAL A 372 -9.65 -5.49 -12.94
C VAL A 372 -8.89 -4.17 -13.13
N THR A 373 -8.96 -3.57 -14.32
CA THR A 373 -8.43 -2.22 -14.59
C THR A 373 -6.98 -1.95 -14.16
N ASN A 374 -6.15 -2.99 -14.05
CA ASN A 374 -4.72 -2.83 -13.76
C ASN A 374 -3.98 -2.40 -15.03
N ARG A 375 -2.96 -1.55 -14.89
CA ARG A 375 -2.22 -0.98 -16.02
C ARG A 375 -0.72 -1.19 -15.84
N ALA A 376 -0.05 -1.50 -16.94
CA ALA A 376 1.39 -1.47 -17.07
C ALA A 376 1.75 -0.61 -18.29
N ASN A 377 2.89 0.09 -18.25
CA ASN A 377 3.33 0.88 -19.40
C ASN A 377 3.93 0.05 -20.53
N GLU A 378 4.51 -1.12 -20.23
CA GLU A 378 5.27 -1.90 -21.23
C GLU A 378 4.57 -3.21 -21.59
N PHE A 379 4.45 -4.13 -20.64
CA PHE A 379 3.99 -5.50 -20.92
C PHE A 379 2.52 -5.69 -20.52
N ALA A 380 2.24 -6.52 -19.51
CA ALA A 380 0.88 -6.93 -19.17
C ALA A 380 0.29 -6.14 -18.01
N GLY A 381 -0.97 -5.67 -18.14
CA GLY A 381 -1.71 -5.03 -17.06
C GLY A 381 -2.04 -5.97 -15.90
N ALA A 382 -2.35 -7.25 -16.16
CA ALA A 382 -2.69 -8.22 -15.12
C ALA A 382 -1.42 -8.85 -14.50
N LEU A 383 -0.86 -9.86 -15.15
CA LEU A 383 0.30 -10.60 -14.67
C LEU A 383 1.37 -10.65 -15.76
N PHE A 384 2.61 -10.30 -15.41
CA PHE A 384 3.78 -10.46 -16.25
C PHE A 384 4.80 -11.40 -15.60
N ARG A 385 5.44 -12.25 -16.38
CA ARG A 385 6.46 -13.19 -15.91
C ARG A 385 7.66 -13.25 -16.86
N THR A 386 8.87 -13.13 -16.30
CA THR A 386 10.13 -13.57 -16.89
C THR A 386 10.65 -14.80 -16.15
N ALA A 387 11.38 -15.68 -16.84
CA ALA A 387 11.93 -16.89 -16.26
C ALA A 387 13.39 -17.08 -16.70
N ASN A 388 14.26 -17.48 -15.78
CA ASN A 388 15.69 -17.71 -16.06
C ASN A 388 15.95 -19.03 -16.81
N VAL A 389 14.97 -19.92 -16.78
CA VAL A 389 14.97 -21.24 -17.43
C VAL A 389 13.57 -21.49 -17.97
N THR A 390 13.36 -22.62 -18.65
CA THR A 390 12.02 -23.04 -19.09
C THR A 390 11.03 -22.97 -17.91
N PRO A 391 10.00 -22.11 -17.99
CA PRO A 391 9.10 -21.89 -16.87
C PRO A 391 8.28 -23.14 -16.56
N ARG A 392 8.02 -23.36 -15.26
CA ARG A 392 7.03 -24.31 -14.80
C ARG A 392 5.61 -23.86 -15.15
N ARG A 393 4.63 -24.73 -14.90
CA ARG A 393 3.26 -24.52 -15.34
C ARG A 393 2.72 -23.23 -14.75
N MET A 394 2.12 -22.41 -15.62
CA MET A 394 1.30 -21.30 -15.20
C MET A 394 -0.17 -21.70 -15.38
N THR A 395 -0.93 -21.66 -14.29
CA THR A 395 -2.38 -21.96 -14.30
C THR A 395 -3.11 -20.68 -13.91
N ILE A 396 -4.04 -20.22 -14.75
CA ILE A 396 -4.83 -18.99 -14.56
C ILE A 396 -6.32 -19.35 -14.60
#